data_AF-Q3SNQ7-F1
#
_entry.id   AF-Q3SNQ7-F1
#
_cell.length_a   1.000
_cell.length_b   1.000
_cell.length_c   1.000
_cell.angle_alpha   90.00
_cell.angle_beta   90.00
_cell.angle_gamma   90.00
#
_symmetry.space_group_name_H-M   'P 1'
#
loop_
_entity.id
_entity.type
_entity.pdbx_description
1 polymer ?
#
loop_
_entity_poly.entity_id
_entity_poly.type
_entity_poly.pdbx_seq_one_letter_code
_entity_poly.pdbx_strand_id
1 'polypeptide(L)'
;MKNYVQPGNTITLTAPYAVVSGDGLLVGSVFGVAAGTAASGEPVETALVGVFDLTKVGSQAWTVGARVYWDDTNKRTTTVSTDNALIGVAVEAVASGAGDTIGRVRLNASF
;
A
#
# COMPACT_ATOMS: atom_id res chain seq x y z
N MET A 1 -25.40 15.49 4.31
CA MET A 1 -25.23 16.51 3.25
C MET A 1 -25.77 15.89 1.95
N LYS A 2 -26.45 16.64 1.07
CA LYS A 2 -27.11 16.04 -0.13
C LYS A 2 -26.14 15.37 -1.13
N ASN A 3 -24.84 15.64 -0.99
CA ASN A 3 -23.75 15.15 -1.83
C ASN A 3 -22.75 14.24 -1.09
N TYR A 4 -22.97 13.98 0.21
CA TYR A 4 -22.08 13.11 0.97
C TYR A 4 -22.42 11.66 0.67
N VAL A 5 -21.48 10.91 0.11
CA VAL A 5 -21.65 9.49 -0.21
C VAL A 5 -21.16 8.62 0.94
N GLN A 6 -19.88 8.73 1.32
CA GLN A 6 -19.26 7.89 2.36
C GLN A 6 -17.93 8.50 2.88
N PRO A 7 -17.37 8.03 4.02
CA PRO A 7 -16.17 8.60 4.63
C PRO A 7 -14.85 8.38 3.85
N GLY A 8 -14.84 7.58 2.78
CA GLY A 8 -13.72 7.43 1.83
C GLY A 8 -12.45 6.77 2.41
N ASN A 9 -12.43 6.43 3.69
CA ASN A 9 -11.35 5.71 4.36
C ASN A 9 -11.22 4.26 3.89
N THR A 10 -12.36 3.63 3.59
CA THR A 10 -12.46 2.33 2.94
C THR A 10 -13.45 2.47 1.79
N ILE A 11 -13.08 1.94 0.64
CA ILE A 11 -13.93 1.91 -0.55
C ILE A 11 -13.84 0.54 -1.23
N THR A 12 -14.91 0.11 -1.88
CA THR A 12 -14.89 -1.08 -2.71
C THR A 12 -14.20 -0.77 -4.04
N LEU A 13 -13.15 -1.52 -4.37
CA LEU A 13 -12.46 -1.45 -5.66
C LEU A 13 -12.51 -2.81 -6.36
N THR A 14 -12.39 -2.82 -7.68
CA THR A 14 -12.15 -4.04 -8.45
C THR A 14 -10.69 -4.44 -8.29
N ALA A 15 -10.43 -5.65 -7.82
CA ALA A 15 -9.09 -6.14 -7.61
C ALA A 15 -8.34 -6.25 -8.98
N PRO A 16 -7.20 -5.57 -9.16
CA PRO A 16 -6.46 -5.58 -10.42
C PRO A 16 -5.73 -6.92 -10.67
N TYR A 17 -5.55 -7.71 -9.61
CA TYR A 17 -5.00 -9.05 -9.60
C TYR A 17 -5.57 -9.81 -8.39
N ALA A 18 -5.23 -11.10 -8.24
CA ALA A 18 -5.63 -11.86 -7.07
C ALA A 18 -4.90 -11.33 -5.82
N VAL A 19 -5.66 -10.83 -4.85
CA VAL A 19 -5.16 -10.26 -3.58
C VAL A 19 -5.68 -11.08 -2.41
N VAL A 20 -4.90 -11.15 -1.33
CA VAL A 20 -5.36 -11.60 -0.01
C VAL A 20 -5.45 -10.43 0.96
N SER A 21 -6.11 -10.64 2.10
CA SER A 21 -6.19 -9.63 3.16
C SER A 21 -4.78 -9.19 3.59
N GLY A 22 -4.54 -7.87 3.64
CA GLY A 22 -3.24 -7.28 3.94
C GLY A 22 -2.38 -6.95 2.73
N ASP A 23 -2.73 -7.45 1.54
CA ASP A 23 -2.00 -7.10 0.32
C ASP A 23 -2.29 -5.64 -0.08
N GLY A 24 -1.26 -4.94 -0.54
CA GLY A 24 -1.45 -3.69 -1.27
C GLY A 24 -2.11 -3.96 -2.62
N LEU A 25 -2.89 -3.01 -3.13
CA LEU A 25 -3.33 -2.96 -4.52
C LEU A 25 -3.32 -1.52 -5.03
N LEU A 26 -3.06 -1.36 -6.34
CA LEU A 26 -3.08 -0.08 -7.03
C LEU A 26 -4.10 -0.13 -8.18
N VAL A 27 -5.11 0.74 -8.13
CA VAL A 27 -6.11 0.90 -9.19
C VAL A 27 -6.05 2.34 -9.69
N GLY A 28 -5.45 2.54 -10.87
CA GLY A 28 -5.12 3.87 -11.36
C GLY A 28 -4.16 4.57 -10.40
N SER A 29 -4.61 5.68 -9.78
CA SER A 29 -3.84 6.40 -8.75
C SER A 29 -4.27 6.06 -7.32
N VAL A 30 -5.24 5.16 -7.15
CA VAL A 30 -5.74 4.79 -5.82
C VAL A 30 -4.97 3.58 -5.32
N PHE A 31 -4.08 3.81 -4.35
CA PHE A 31 -3.45 2.76 -3.59
C PHE A 31 -4.19 2.49 -2.29
N GLY A 32 -4.31 1.22 -1.92
CA GLY A 32 -4.74 0.85 -0.58
C GLY A 32 -4.44 -0.60 -0.27
N VAL A 33 -4.93 -1.05 0.89
CA VAL A 33 -4.70 -2.40 1.41
C VAL A 33 -6.02 -3.18 1.39
N ALA A 34 -5.99 -4.38 0.82
CA ALA A 34 -7.15 -5.27 0.76
C ALA A 34 -7.56 -5.71 2.17
N ALA A 35 -8.83 -5.53 2.52
CA ALA A 35 -9.38 -6.03 3.78
C ALA A 35 -9.74 -7.52 3.73
N GLY A 36 -9.83 -8.10 2.53
CA GLY A 36 -10.19 -9.50 2.30
C GLY A 36 -9.54 -10.07 1.05
N THR A 37 -9.82 -11.35 0.78
CA THR A 37 -9.32 -12.05 -0.41
C THR A 37 -10.26 -11.83 -1.59
N ALA A 38 -9.72 -11.53 -2.76
CA ALA A 38 -10.47 -11.36 -4.00
C ALA A 38 -9.65 -11.84 -5.19
N ALA A 39 -10.31 -12.48 -6.16
CA ALA A 39 -9.70 -12.81 -7.44
C ALA A 39 -9.63 -11.56 -8.34
N SER A 40 -8.81 -11.61 -9.40
CA SER A 40 -8.77 -10.51 -10.38
C SER A 40 -10.16 -10.26 -10.97
N GLY A 41 -10.59 -9.00 -11.01
CA GLY A 41 -11.90 -8.61 -11.49
C GLY A 41 -13.01 -8.65 -10.43
N GLU A 42 -12.77 -9.22 -9.25
CA GLU A 42 -13.75 -9.26 -8.16
C GLU A 42 -13.68 -7.99 -7.28
N PRO A 43 -14.80 -7.59 -6.66
CA PRO A 43 -14.81 -6.47 -5.73
C PRO A 43 -14.11 -6.80 -4.41
N VAL A 44 -13.34 -5.85 -3.88
CA VAL A 44 -12.66 -5.95 -2.59
C VAL A 44 -12.73 -4.64 -1.82
N GLU A 45 -13.03 -4.73 -0.53
CA GLU A 45 -12.93 -3.60 0.39
C GLU A 45 -11.46 -3.20 0.57
N THR A 46 -11.15 -1.95 0.27
CA THR A 46 -9.78 -1.43 0.22
C THR A 46 -9.62 -0.27 1.20
N ALA A 47 -8.73 -0.42 2.17
CA ALA A 47 -8.40 0.61 3.13
C ALA A 47 -7.38 1.59 2.52
N LEU A 48 -7.73 2.88 2.44
CA LEU A 48 -6.91 3.94 1.84
C LEU A 48 -6.12 4.75 2.87
N VAL A 49 -6.46 4.60 4.15
CA VAL A 49 -5.85 5.33 5.26
C VAL A 49 -5.54 4.36 6.41
N GLY A 50 -4.47 4.67 7.13
CA GLY A 50 -4.05 3.85 8.27
C GLY A 50 -2.55 3.58 8.25
N VAL A 51 -2.14 2.65 9.10
CA VAL A 51 -0.77 2.17 9.22
C VAL A 51 -0.79 0.67 9.02
N PHE A 52 -0.03 0.18 8.04
CA PHE A 52 -0.03 -1.23 7.64
C PHE A 52 1.40 -1.77 7.57
N ASP A 53 1.54 -3.04 7.95
CA ASP A 53 2.77 -3.80 7.73
C ASP A 53 2.73 -4.32 6.28
N LEU A 54 3.63 -3.81 5.44
CA LEU A 54 3.67 -4.14 4.01
C LEU A 54 5.00 -4.81 3.66
N THR A 55 4.94 -5.72 2.69
CA THR A 55 6.14 -6.34 2.13
C THR A 55 7.01 -5.26 1.49
N LYS A 56 8.28 -5.18 1.87
CA LYS A 56 9.29 -4.31 1.27
C LYS A 56 10.36 -5.09 0.53
N VAL A 57 11.07 -4.39 -0.35
CA VAL A 57 12.29 -4.92 -0.95
C VAL A 57 13.34 -5.20 0.13
N GLY A 58 13.94 -6.39 0.07
CA GLY A 58 15.05 -6.76 0.95
C GLY A 58 16.28 -5.90 0.68
N SER A 59 17.25 -5.94 1.60
CA SER A 59 18.52 -5.22 1.44
C SER A 59 18.40 -3.69 1.31
N GLN A 60 17.30 -3.12 1.80
CA GLN A 60 17.03 -1.69 1.77
C GLN A 60 16.64 -1.20 3.17
N ALA A 61 17.50 -0.39 3.80
CA ALA A 61 17.20 0.22 5.10
C ALA A 61 16.22 1.38 4.96
N TRP A 62 15.32 1.49 5.92
CA TRP A 62 14.36 2.59 6.04
C TRP A 62 14.57 3.35 7.34
N THR A 63 14.27 4.64 7.32
CA THR A 63 14.22 5.49 8.51
C THR A 63 12.79 5.95 8.75
N VAL A 64 12.47 6.33 10.00
CA VAL A 64 11.18 6.93 10.33
C VAL A 64 10.98 8.19 9.49
N GLY A 65 9.81 8.30 8.84
CA GLY A 65 9.46 9.39 7.94
C GLY A 65 10.01 9.25 6.51
N ALA A 66 10.77 8.19 6.20
CA ALA A 66 11.20 7.92 4.83
C ALA A 66 9.99 7.78 3.90
N ARG A 67 10.05 8.38 2.72
CA ARG A 67 9.01 8.20 1.69
C ARG A 67 9.01 6.76 1.22
N VAL A 68 7.83 6.17 1.20
CA VAL A 68 7.61 4.79 0.74
C VAL A 68 6.78 4.82 -0.53
N TYR A 69 7.26 4.07 -1.50
CA TYR A 69 6.68 3.93 -2.81
C TYR A 69 6.23 2.49 -3.04
N TRP A 70 5.21 2.30 -3.86
CA TRP A 70 4.71 1.02 -4.30
C TRP A 70 5.27 0.67 -5.67
N ASP A 71 5.97 -0.46 -5.72
CA ASP A 71 6.38 -1.14 -6.94
C ASP A 71 5.24 -2.09 -7.35
N ASP A 72 4.45 -1.64 -8.32
CA ASP A 72 3.32 -2.42 -8.83
C ASP A 72 3.77 -3.57 -9.74
N THR A 73 5.03 -3.65 -10.15
CA THR A 73 5.51 -4.83 -10.88
C THR A 73 5.78 -5.98 -9.93
N ASN A 74 6.51 -5.71 -8.84
CA ASN A 74 6.92 -6.72 -7.87
C ASN A 74 5.95 -6.89 -6.70
N LYS A 75 4.94 -6.00 -6.58
CA LYS A 75 3.96 -5.93 -5.49
C LYS A 75 4.63 -5.75 -4.13
N ARG A 76 5.57 -4.80 -4.05
CA ARG A 76 6.37 -4.53 -2.85
C ARG A 76 6.54 -3.04 -2.65
N THR A 77 6.90 -2.68 -1.43
CA THR A 77 7.25 -1.32 -1.05
C THR A 77 8.75 -1.07 -1.17
N THR A 78 9.12 0.15 -1.54
CA THR A 78 10.50 0.57 -1.76
C THR A 78 10.68 2.05 -1.46
N THR A 79 11.90 2.51 -1.19
CA THR A 79 12.24 3.95 -1.13
C THR A 79 12.64 4.53 -2.48
N VAL A 80 12.66 3.71 -3.56
CA VAL A 80 12.99 4.16 -4.91
C VAL A 80 11.78 4.85 -5.53
N SER A 81 11.92 6.11 -5.91
CA SER A 81 10.82 6.90 -6.49
C SER A 81 10.56 6.62 -7.96
N THR A 82 11.61 6.34 -8.74
CA THR A 82 11.50 6.17 -10.19
C THR A 82 10.58 4.99 -10.50
N ASP A 83 9.59 5.23 -11.35
CA ASP A 83 8.58 4.27 -11.82
C ASP A 83 7.66 3.66 -10.74
N ASN A 84 7.71 4.18 -9.50
CA ASN A 84 6.93 3.68 -8.37
C ASN A 84 5.97 4.75 -7.83
N ALA A 85 4.79 4.33 -7.38
CA ALA A 85 3.76 5.25 -6.88
C ALA A 85 4.06 5.64 -5.42
N LEU A 86 4.02 6.93 -5.07
CA LEU A 86 4.16 7.35 -3.66
C LEU A 86 2.91 6.92 -2.88
N ILE A 87 3.08 6.11 -1.84
CA ILE A 87 1.97 5.55 -1.05
C ILE A 87 1.96 5.97 0.42
N GLY A 88 3.05 6.55 0.91
CA GLY A 88 3.09 7.01 2.29
C GLY A 88 4.49 7.22 2.83
N VAL A 89 4.61 7.04 4.14
CA VAL A 89 5.88 7.15 4.87
C VAL A 89 6.06 6.01 5.86
N ALA A 90 7.31 5.61 6.07
CA ALA A 90 7.68 4.64 7.09
C ALA A 90 7.46 5.23 8.49
N VAL A 91 6.89 4.47 9.42
CA VAL A 91 6.69 4.91 10.82
C VAL A 91 7.72 4.32 11.79
N GLU A 92 8.47 3.33 11.34
CA GLU A 92 9.56 2.69 12.10
C GLU A 92 10.78 2.52 11.20
N ALA A 93 11.96 2.43 11.83
CA ALA A 93 13.18 2.11 11.10
C ALA A 93 13.23 0.61 10.78
N VAL A 94 13.76 0.28 9.61
CA VAL A 94 13.97 -1.12 9.20
C VAL A 94 15.41 -1.27 8.73
N ALA A 95 16.08 -2.34 9.16
CA ALA A 95 17.45 -2.61 8.76
C ALA A 95 17.54 -3.02 7.27
N SER A 96 18.77 -3.02 6.74
CA SER A 96 19.07 -3.39 5.35
C SER A 96 19.40 -4.87 5.17
N GLY A 97 18.87 -5.77 6.00
CA GLY A 97 19.04 -7.21 5.81
C GLY A 97 18.19 -7.71 4.65
N ALA A 98 18.64 -8.78 3.99
CA ALA A 98 17.86 -9.44 2.93
C ALA A 98 16.56 -10.08 3.49
N GLY A 99 16.57 -10.47 4.76
CA GLY A 99 15.41 -11.01 5.49
C GLY A 99 14.50 -9.94 6.11
N ASP A 100 14.90 -8.67 6.10
CA ASP A 100 14.08 -7.57 6.59
C ASP A 100 13.07 -7.19 5.50
N THR A 101 11.99 -7.96 5.37
CA THR A 101 11.04 -7.84 4.25
C THR A 101 9.71 -7.23 4.64
N ILE A 102 9.52 -6.82 5.89
CA ILE A 102 8.32 -6.11 6.35
C ILE A 102 8.70 -4.69 6.74
N GLY A 103 7.90 -3.72 6.31
CA GLY A 103 8.00 -2.34 6.74
C GLY A 103 6.65 -1.76 7.07
N ARG A 104 6.56 -1.04 8.19
CA ARG A 104 5.33 -0.38 8.61
C ARG A 104 5.15 0.98 7.94
N VAL A 105 4.08 1.13 7.18
CA VAL A 105 3.82 2.30 6.33
C VAL A 105 2.52 2.98 6.74
N ARG A 106 2.59 4.28 7.01
CA ARG A 106 1.41 5.14 7.13
C ARG A 106 1.01 5.64 5.75
N LEU A 107 -0.17 5.24 5.27
CA LEU A 107 -0.66 5.63 3.95
C LEU A 107 -0.94 7.13 3.87
N ASN A 108 -0.57 7.76 2.74
CA ASN A 108 -1.02 9.11 2.41
C ASN A 108 -2.21 9.00 1.44
N ALA A 109 -3.36 9.56 1.82
CA ALA A 109 -4.54 9.65 0.94
C ALA A 109 -4.37 10.72 -0.18
N SER A 110 -3.14 10.87 -0.72
CA SER A 110 -2.78 11.90 -1.69
C SER A 110 -2.32 11.22 -2.97
N PHE A 111 -2.94 11.62 -4.09
CA PHE A 111 -2.73 11.13 -5.46
C PHE A 111 -2.20 12.25 -6.35
#